data_AF-O26750-F1
#
_entry.id   AF-O26750-F1
#
_cell.length_a   1.000
_cell.length_b   1.000
_cell.length_c   1.000
_cell.angle_alpha   90.00
_cell.angle_beta   90.00
_cell.angle_gamma   90.00
#
_symmetry.space_group_name_H-M   'P 1'
#
loop_
_entity.id
_entity.type
_entity.pdbx_description
1 polymer ?
#
loop_
_entity_poly.entity_id
_entity_poly.type
_entity_poly.pdbx_seq_one_letter_code
_entity_poly.pdbx_strand_id
1 'polypeptide(L)'
;MKIGRLTIIDILIILFLASLVLYGFFKTSDIDSNIQSFTFDSSEMTKVQIKYNDLYSKGKIINSKIHGFNSLKQKREEIYGEVIWVGTVNGKVEVLLDVNGKKILAGGYDDKFADYYIDSITLEAAGSKNATDIIIEPLKINRMSDLILDIPGLKYELTTNIPISDVDASRFQELTKELYSRERYVPITLNSPNSRIEVFQATPEALKVSDEVLGDLNGQTDFITIRVYNANEDVIEKIKGKYSVIKVVNLNNL
;
A
#
# COMPACT_ATOMS: atom_id res chain seq x y z
N MET A 1 -54.82 6.28 -16.63
CA MET A 1 -53.87 6.40 -15.50
C MET A 1 -53.38 7.85 -15.47
N LYS A 2 -53.94 8.70 -14.61
CA LYS A 2 -53.53 10.12 -14.50
C LYS A 2 -52.39 10.20 -13.49
N ILE A 3 -51.19 10.50 -13.96
CA ILE A 3 -50.08 10.91 -13.10
C ILE A 3 -50.53 12.20 -12.40
N GLY A 4 -50.51 12.21 -11.06
CA GLY A 4 -50.95 13.34 -10.25
C GLY A 4 -50.19 14.61 -10.63
N ARG A 5 -50.89 15.76 -10.66
CA ARG A 5 -50.29 17.06 -10.95
C ARG A 5 -49.32 17.40 -9.81
N LEU A 6 -48.02 17.43 -10.10
CA LEU A 6 -47.00 17.98 -9.20
C LEU A 6 -47.42 19.39 -8.80
N THR A 7 -47.45 19.68 -7.50
CA THR A 7 -47.73 21.03 -7.00
C THR A 7 -46.44 21.87 -7.03
N ILE A 8 -46.59 23.19 -7.01
CA ILE A 8 -45.45 24.12 -6.98
C ILE A 8 -44.53 23.84 -5.77
N ILE A 9 -45.10 23.38 -4.66
CA ILE A 9 -44.37 23.01 -3.45
C ILE A 9 -43.49 21.77 -3.71
N ASP A 10 -44.01 20.77 -4.41
CA ASP A 10 -43.25 19.56 -4.76
C ASP A 10 -42.05 19.90 -5.65
N ILE A 11 -42.21 20.85 -6.58
CA ILE A 11 -41.11 21.32 -7.46
C ILE A 11 -40.02 22.03 -6.65
N LEU A 12 -40.40 22.85 -5.65
CA LEU A 12 -39.44 23.53 -4.77
C LEU A 12 -38.65 22.55 -3.91
N ILE A 13 -39.30 21.50 -3.38
CA ILE A 13 -38.62 20.45 -2.61
C ILE A 13 -37.63 19.68 -3.48
N ILE A 14 -38.02 19.32 -4.71
CA ILE A 14 -37.12 18.62 -5.65
C ILE A 14 -35.91 19.50 -5.99
N LEU A 15 -36.12 20.79 -6.28
CA LEU A 15 -35.02 21.73 -6.55
C LEU A 15 -34.09 21.92 -5.35
N PHE A 16 -34.64 21.96 -4.14
CA PHE A 16 -33.86 22.05 -2.91
C PHE A 16 -33.04 20.77 -2.63
N LEU A 17 -33.61 19.59 -2.86
CA LEU A 17 -32.86 18.33 -2.74
C LEU A 17 -31.80 18.20 -3.83
N ALA A 18 -32.12 18.58 -5.07
CA ALA A 18 -31.15 18.60 -6.17
C ALA A 18 -30.02 19.61 -5.89
N SER A 19 -30.32 20.77 -5.31
CA SER A 19 -29.29 21.75 -4.94
C SER A 19 -28.44 21.29 -3.76
N LEU A 20 -28.98 20.55 -2.80
CA LEU A 20 -28.20 19.91 -1.72
C LEU A 20 -27.27 18.83 -2.27
N VAL A 21 -27.74 18.02 -3.22
CA VAL A 21 -26.91 17.01 -3.90
C VAL A 21 -25.80 17.70 -4.70
N LEU A 22 -26.15 18.72 -5.50
CA LEU A 22 -25.18 19.52 -6.25
C LEU A 22 -24.20 20.24 -5.34
N TYR A 23 -24.65 20.78 -4.20
CA TYR A 23 -23.78 21.41 -3.20
C TYR A 23 -22.85 20.39 -2.53
N GLY A 24 -23.33 19.17 -2.27
CA GLY A 24 -22.50 18.05 -1.83
C GLY A 24 -21.37 17.78 -2.83
N PHE A 25 -21.71 17.69 -4.13
CA PHE A 25 -20.71 17.54 -5.20
C PHE A 25 -19.75 18.74 -5.28
N PHE A 26 -20.26 19.98 -5.20
CA PHE A 26 -19.43 21.19 -5.25
C PHE A 26 -18.50 21.31 -4.04
N LYS A 27 -18.93 20.93 -2.85
CA LYS A 27 -18.11 20.98 -1.63
C LYS A 27 -17.04 19.88 -1.59
N THR A 28 -17.28 18.74 -2.23
CA THR A 28 -16.22 17.76 -2.54
C THR A 28 -15.34 18.19 -3.70
N SER A 29 -15.79 19.15 -4.51
CA SER A 29 -15.05 19.73 -5.64
C SER A 29 -14.42 21.05 -5.23
N ASP A 30 -13.76 21.10 -4.05
CA ASP A 30 -13.02 22.29 -3.64
C ASP A 30 -12.00 22.63 -4.73
N ILE A 31 -12.22 23.81 -5.29
CA ILE A 31 -11.60 24.40 -6.46
C ILE A 31 -10.12 24.67 -6.11
N ASP A 32 -9.22 24.21 -6.98
CA ASP A 32 -7.73 24.33 -6.95
C ASP A 32 -6.89 23.13 -6.46
N SER A 33 -7.45 21.93 -6.30
CA SER A 33 -6.60 20.75 -6.10
C SER A 33 -7.08 19.55 -6.93
N ASN A 34 -6.20 18.97 -7.76
CA ASN A 34 -6.44 17.73 -8.51
C ASN A 34 -6.52 16.50 -7.58
N ILE A 35 -7.09 16.64 -6.39
CA ILE A 35 -7.18 15.61 -5.36
C ILE A 35 -8.33 14.67 -5.70
N GLN A 36 -8.03 13.40 -5.91
CA GLN A 36 -9.03 12.36 -6.08
C GLN A 36 -9.31 11.70 -4.72
N SER A 37 -10.57 11.68 -4.29
CA SER A 37 -10.97 11.11 -3.00
C SER A 37 -11.84 9.86 -3.18
N PHE A 38 -11.55 8.82 -2.40
CA PHE A 38 -12.25 7.53 -2.43
C PHE A 38 -12.51 7.05 -1.01
N THR A 39 -13.78 6.90 -0.62
CA THR A 39 -14.17 6.46 0.73
C THR A 39 -14.71 5.04 0.70
N PHE A 40 -14.32 4.26 1.70
CA PHE A 40 -14.67 2.87 1.90
C PHE A 40 -15.07 2.65 3.35
N ASP A 41 -16.03 1.76 3.58
CA ASP A 41 -16.30 1.25 4.93
C ASP A 41 -15.48 -0.02 5.22
N SER A 42 -15.52 -0.50 6.47
CA SER A 42 -14.77 -1.67 6.93
C SER A 42 -15.11 -2.98 6.19
N SER A 43 -16.26 -3.06 5.52
CA SER A 43 -16.62 -4.24 4.72
C SER A 43 -15.97 -4.24 3.33
N GLU A 44 -15.43 -3.10 2.90
CA GLU A 44 -14.88 -2.87 1.58
C GLU A 44 -13.34 -2.84 1.55
N MET A 45 -12.68 -3.33 2.60
CA MET A 45 -11.22 -3.22 2.75
C MET A 45 -10.42 -3.84 1.60
N THR A 46 -10.90 -4.89 0.93
CA THR A 46 -10.25 -5.40 -0.29
C THR A 46 -10.21 -4.35 -1.41
N LYS A 47 -11.25 -3.51 -1.53
CA LYS A 47 -11.30 -2.41 -2.51
C LYS A 47 -10.29 -1.31 -2.17
N VAL A 48 -10.02 -1.09 -0.88
CA VAL A 48 -8.96 -0.17 -0.42
C VAL A 48 -7.62 -0.60 -0.97
N GLN A 49 -7.25 -1.89 -0.83
CA GLN A 49 -5.99 -2.41 -1.37
C GLN A 49 -5.92 -2.27 -2.89
N ILE A 50 -6.98 -2.64 -3.61
CA ILE A 50 -7.04 -2.51 -5.07
C ILE A 50 -6.83 -1.04 -5.48
N LYS A 51 -7.52 -0.12 -4.80
CA LYS A 51 -7.45 1.30 -5.14
C LYS A 51 -6.10 1.92 -4.78
N TYR A 52 -5.54 1.57 -3.63
CA TYR A 52 -4.18 1.95 -3.25
C TYR A 52 -3.17 1.48 -4.29
N ASN A 53 -3.23 0.22 -4.72
CA ASN A 53 -2.32 -0.32 -5.72
C ASN A 53 -2.43 0.40 -7.08
N ASP A 54 -3.65 0.72 -7.53
CA ASP A 54 -3.89 1.54 -8.73
C ASP A 54 -3.20 2.91 -8.63
N LEU A 55 -3.41 3.62 -7.53
CA LEU A 55 -2.83 4.95 -7.30
C LEU A 55 -1.31 4.90 -7.13
N TYR A 56 -0.81 3.90 -6.40
CA TYR A 56 0.61 3.65 -6.18
C TYR A 56 1.30 3.33 -7.50
N SER A 57 0.70 2.51 -8.38
CA SER A 57 1.29 2.19 -9.69
C SER A 57 1.47 3.42 -10.58
N LYS A 58 0.66 4.46 -10.38
CA LYS A 58 0.73 5.77 -11.05
C LYS A 58 1.64 6.77 -10.32
N GLY A 59 2.36 6.32 -9.30
CA GLY A 59 3.25 7.15 -8.50
C GLY A 59 2.55 8.24 -7.70
N LYS A 60 1.25 8.15 -7.40
CA LYS A 60 0.55 9.20 -6.64
C LYS A 60 1.01 9.25 -5.18
N ILE A 61 1.00 10.45 -4.59
CA ILE A 61 1.05 10.59 -3.13
C ILE A 61 -0.36 10.30 -2.63
N ILE A 62 -0.47 9.38 -1.68
CA ILE A 62 -1.76 8.90 -1.18
C ILE A 62 -1.81 9.26 0.29
N ASN A 63 -2.69 10.17 0.66
CA ASN A 63 -3.03 10.42 2.05
C ASN A 63 -4.27 9.63 2.41
N SER A 64 -4.48 9.41 3.70
CA SER A 64 -5.69 8.80 4.17
C SER A 64 -6.20 9.40 5.46
N LYS A 65 -7.52 9.54 5.51
CA LYS A 65 -8.28 9.79 6.74
C LYS A 65 -8.92 8.47 7.18
N ILE A 66 -8.61 8.02 8.39
CA ILE A 66 -9.22 6.84 8.99
C ILE A 66 -10.08 7.29 10.17
N HIS A 67 -11.34 6.88 10.14
CA HIS A 67 -12.24 6.97 11.28
C HIS A 67 -12.37 5.60 11.92
N GLY A 68 -12.23 5.54 13.24
CA GLY A 68 -12.39 4.29 13.96
C GLY A 68 -11.93 4.40 15.39
N PHE A 69 -11.26 3.39 15.94
CA PHE A 69 -10.89 3.33 17.35
C PHE A 69 -9.40 3.16 17.55
N ASN A 70 -8.83 3.90 18.50
CA ASN A 70 -7.50 3.63 19.02
C ASN A 70 -7.50 2.27 19.76
N SER A 71 -6.66 1.32 19.36
CA SER A 71 -6.69 -0.05 19.90
C SER A 71 -6.31 -0.13 21.37
N LEU A 72 -5.51 0.81 21.88
CA LEU A 72 -5.12 0.84 23.29
C LEU A 72 -6.13 1.59 24.16
N LYS A 73 -6.58 2.76 23.72
CA LYS A 73 -7.49 3.61 24.50
C LYS A 73 -8.95 3.21 24.36
N GLN A 74 -9.29 2.44 23.32
CA GLN A 74 -10.66 2.07 22.96
C GLN A 74 -11.55 3.30 22.76
N LYS A 75 -10.96 4.40 22.29
CA LYS A 75 -11.66 5.66 22.02
C LYS A 75 -11.78 5.86 20.53
N ARG A 76 -12.95 6.36 20.12
CA ARG A 76 -13.19 6.79 18.75
C ARG A 76 -12.27 7.98 18.45
N GLU A 77 -11.43 7.82 17.45
CA GLU A 77 -10.43 8.81 17.03
C GLU A 77 -10.43 8.87 15.50
N GLU A 78 -9.93 9.98 14.97
CA GLU A 78 -9.69 10.18 13.54
C GLU A 78 -8.19 10.42 13.36
N ILE A 79 -7.59 9.68 12.43
CA ILE A 79 -6.17 9.87 12.08
C ILE A 79 -6.05 10.26 10.62
N TYR A 80 -5.07 11.13 10.34
CA TYR A 80 -4.73 11.56 8.99
C TYR A 80 -3.23 11.40 8.77
N GLY A 81 -2.83 10.79 7.66
CA GLY A 81 -1.42 10.58 7.33
C GLY A 81 -1.21 10.07 5.92
N GLU A 82 0.05 10.00 5.50
CA GLU A 82 0.42 9.45 4.20
C GLU A 82 0.37 7.91 4.25
N VAL A 83 -0.32 7.28 3.32
CA VAL A 83 -0.35 5.82 3.20
C VAL A 83 0.96 5.36 2.57
N ILE A 84 1.75 4.64 3.35
CA ILE A 84 3.05 4.13 2.91
C ILE A 84 2.98 2.66 2.48
N TRP A 85 1.99 1.88 2.94
CA TRP A 85 1.79 0.51 2.50
C TRP A 85 0.34 0.04 2.72
N VAL A 86 -0.18 -0.78 1.81
CA VAL A 86 -1.43 -1.54 2.01
C VAL A 86 -1.23 -2.96 1.52
N GLY A 87 -1.44 -3.93 2.38
CA GLY A 87 -1.29 -5.34 2.03
C GLY A 87 -2.27 -6.24 2.73
N THR A 88 -2.28 -7.51 2.31
CA THR A 88 -3.11 -8.54 2.91
C THR A 88 -2.24 -9.51 3.69
N VAL A 89 -2.47 -9.60 5.00
CA VAL A 89 -1.78 -10.52 5.91
C VAL A 89 -2.81 -11.47 6.50
N ASN A 90 -2.61 -12.78 6.34
CA ASN A 90 -3.56 -13.81 6.81
C ASN A 90 -5.01 -13.58 6.34
N GLY A 91 -5.19 -13.07 5.12
CA GLY A 91 -6.51 -12.79 4.53
C GLY A 91 -7.16 -11.47 4.98
N LYS A 92 -6.44 -10.64 5.75
CA LYS A 92 -6.93 -9.35 6.24
C LYS A 92 -6.13 -8.21 5.66
N VAL A 93 -6.82 -7.15 5.24
CA VAL A 93 -6.16 -5.94 4.72
C VAL A 93 -5.72 -5.06 5.87
N GLU A 94 -4.47 -4.62 5.79
CA GLU A 94 -3.82 -3.70 6.73
C GLU A 94 -3.33 -2.47 5.97
N VAL A 95 -3.34 -1.33 6.63
CA VAL A 95 -2.95 -0.03 6.10
C VAL A 95 -1.89 0.56 7.02
N LEU A 96 -0.68 0.77 6.51
CA LEU A 96 0.39 1.46 7.22
C LEU A 96 0.41 2.92 6.80
N LEU A 97 0.34 3.82 7.78
CA LEU A 97 0.38 5.26 7.59
C LEU A 97 1.62 5.88 8.24
N ASP A 98 2.18 6.89 7.60
CA ASP A 98 3.05 7.87 8.26
C ASP A 98 2.19 9.05 8.75
N VAL A 99 2.05 9.15 10.07
CA VAL A 99 1.36 10.23 10.76
C VAL A 99 2.41 11.09 11.46
N ASN A 100 2.80 12.20 10.83
CA ASN A 100 3.79 13.15 11.34
C ASN A 100 5.15 12.51 11.70
N GLY A 101 5.67 11.63 10.84
CA GLY A 101 6.95 10.92 11.03
C GLY A 101 6.83 9.64 11.86
N LYS A 102 5.62 9.26 12.28
CA LYS A 102 5.37 8.03 13.04
C LYS A 102 4.57 7.04 12.19
N LYS A 103 5.14 5.84 12.03
CA LYS A 103 4.43 4.68 11.46
C LYS A 103 3.27 4.27 12.38
N ILE A 104 2.07 4.22 11.84
CA ILE A 104 0.82 3.79 12.49
C ILE A 104 0.20 2.70 11.65
N LEU A 105 -0.05 1.53 12.23
CA LEU A 105 -0.74 0.43 11.56
C LEU A 105 -2.24 0.49 11.86
N ALA A 106 -3.06 0.43 10.82
CA ALA A 106 -4.50 0.36 10.93
C ALA A 106 -5.04 -0.91 10.25
N GLY A 107 -6.04 -1.54 10.88
CA GLY A 107 -6.57 -2.82 10.41
C GLY A 107 -7.99 -3.09 10.92
N GLY A 108 -8.45 -4.31 10.73
CA GLY A 108 -9.73 -4.78 11.28
C GLY A 108 -9.68 -4.94 12.81
N TYR A 109 -10.85 -5.04 13.44
CA TYR A 109 -10.99 -5.20 14.90
C TYR A 109 -10.33 -6.46 15.48
N ASP A 110 -10.08 -7.45 14.64
CA ASP A 110 -9.46 -8.72 15.01
C ASP A 110 -7.95 -8.75 14.71
N ASP A 111 -7.38 -7.63 14.29
CA ASP A 111 -5.94 -7.41 14.17
C ASP A 111 -5.36 -6.97 15.53
N LYS A 112 -4.49 -7.81 16.07
CA LYS A 112 -3.85 -7.61 17.38
C LYS A 112 -2.60 -6.73 17.30
N PHE A 113 -2.11 -6.43 16.10
CA PHE A 113 -0.94 -5.57 15.87
C PHE A 113 -1.34 -4.15 15.45
N ALA A 114 -2.60 -3.93 15.07
CA ALA A 114 -3.11 -2.60 14.71
C ALA A 114 -3.07 -1.61 15.89
N ASP A 115 -2.57 -0.41 15.61
CA ASP A 115 -2.68 0.75 16.50
C ASP A 115 -4.10 1.35 16.44
N TYR A 116 -4.79 1.19 15.30
CA TYR A 116 -6.16 1.67 15.07
C TYR A 116 -7.03 0.65 14.35
N TYR A 117 -8.27 0.50 14.81
CA TYR A 117 -9.31 -0.26 14.12
C TYR A 117 -10.08 0.65 13.16
N ILE A 118 -10.32 0.16 11.94
CA ILE A 118 -10.95 0.93 10.86
C ILE A 118 -12.47 0.69 10.87
N ASP A 119 -13.25 1.77 11.04
CA ASP A 119 -14.68 1.78 10.68
C ASP A 119 -14.87 2.25 9.23
N SER A 120 -14.16 3.32 8.86
CA SER A 120 -14.10 3.83 7.50
C SER A 120 -12.74 4.44 7.19
N ILE A 121 -12.41 4.42 5.91
CA ILE A 121 -11.16 4.95 5.37
C ILE A 121 -11.44 5.74 4.10
N THR A 122 -10.87 6.94 4.03
CA THR A 122 -10.83 7.75 2.81
C THR A 122 -9.41 7.80 2.30
N LEU A 123 -9.19 7.48 1.03
CA LEU A 123 -7.93 7.66 0.31
C LEU A 123 -8.00 8.93 -0.53
N GLU A 124 -7.04 9.81 -0.35
CA GLU A 124 -6.89 11.07 -1.09
C GLU A 124 -5.59 11.01 -1.90
N ALA A 125 -5.70 11.02 -3.22
CA ALA A 125 -4.55 10.99 -4.12
C ALA A 125 -4.26 12.39 -4.67
N ALA A 126 -3.03 12.86 -4.47
CA ALA A 126 -2.57 14.17 -4.92
C ALA A 126 -1.13 14.11 -5.43
N GLY A 127 -0.76 14.98 -6.37
CA GLY A 127 0.61 15.07 -6.89
C GLY A 127 1.17 13.74 -7.41
N SER A 128 2.50 13.65 -7.49
CA SER A 128 3.22 12.41 -7.78
C SER A 128 4.49 12.36 -6.92
N LYS A 129 4.85 11.18 -6.42
CA LYS A 129 6.14 10.90 -5.80
C LYS A 129 7.20 10.87 -6.88
N ASN A 130 8.33 11.52 -6.59
CA ASN A 130 9.55 11.34 -7.36
C ASN A 130 10.08 9.91 -7.20
N ALA A 131 9.63 9.03 -8.09
CA ALA A 131 9.91 7.60 -8.05
C ALA A 131 10.12 7.06 -9.47
N THR A 132 11.03 6.09 -9.57
CA THR A 132 11.32 5.38 -10.81
C THR A 132 11.23 3.89 -10.54
N ASP A 133 10.42 3.19 -11.33
CA ASP A 133 10.35 1.73 -11.31
C ASP A 133 11.39 1.18 -12.29
N ILE A 134 12.28 0.32 -11.79
CA ILE A 134 13.30 -0.37 -12.56
C ILE A 134 12.98 -1.87 -12.48
N ILE A 135 12.67 -2.46 -13.62
CA ILE A 135 12.33 -3.88 -13.74
C ILE A 135 13.57 -4.63 -14.21
N ILE A 136 14.00 -5.62 -13.44
CA ILE A 136 15.16 -6.46 -13.74
C ILE A 136 14.74 -7.93 -13.94
N GLU A 137 15.59 -8.69 -14.64
CA GLU A 137 15.41 -10.12 -14.86
C GLU A 137 15.39 -10.93 -13.55
N PRO A 138 14.75 -12.11 -13.56
CA PRO A 138 14.84 -13.11 -12.49
C PRO A 138 16.25 -13.31 -11.96
N LEU A 139 16.40 -13.34 -10.64
CA LEU A 139 17.65 -13.65 -9.96
C LEU A 139 17.57 -15.01 -9.28
N LYS A 140 18.63 -15.79 -9.40
CA LYS A 140 18.84 -16.94 -8.51
C LYS A 140 19.35 -16.40 -7.17
N ILE A 141 18.68 -16.77 -6.10
CA ILE A 141 19.01 -16.34 -4.74
C ILE A 141 19.22 -17.56 -3.85
N ASN A 142 20.23 -17.50 -2.99
CA ASN A 142 20.42 -18.47 -1.93
C ASN A 142 19.66 -18.03 -0.67
N ARG A 143 19.47 -16.72 -0.47
CA ARG A 143 18.84 -16.14 0.73
C ARG A 143 18.22 -14.76 0.44
N MET A 144 17.46 -14.20 1.38
CA MET A 144 16.75 -12.93 1.18
C MET A 144 17.71 -11.75 1.01
N SER A 145 18.89 -11.79 1.63
CA SER A 145 19.90 -10.73 1.49
C SER A 145 20.39 -10.54 0.05
N ASP A 146 20.27 -11.55 -0.81
CA ASP A 146 20.67 -11.46 -2.22
C ASP A 146 19.78 -10.49 -3.02
N LEU A 147 18.60 -10.13 -2.48
CA LEU A 147 17.70 -9.11 -3.04
C LEU A 147 18.05 -7.69 -2.58
N ILE A 148 18.99 -7.53 -1.65
CA ILE A 148 19.42 -6.22 -1.19
C ILE A 148 20.38 -5.62 -2.22
N LEU A 149 20.04 -4.45 -2.73
CA LEU A 149 20.87 -3.74 -3.70
C LEU A 149 22.11 -3.20 -3.01
N ASP A 150 23.28 -3.53 -3.55
CA ASP A 150 24.56 -2.99 -3.10
C ASP A 150 24.75 -1.55 -3.61
N ILE A 151 23.90 -0.64 -3.16
CA ILE A 151 23.90 0.79 -3.44
C ILE A 151 23.61 1.53 -2.13
N PRO A 152 24.65 2.00 -1.41
CA PRO A 152 24.50 2.65 -0.12
C PRO A 152 23.60 3.90 -0.15
N GLY A 153 22.74 4.04 0.85
CA GLY A 153 21.86 5.20 1.03
C GLY A 153 20.66 5.26 0.08
N LEU A 154 20.49 4.24 -0.78
CA LEU A 154 19.37 4.17 -1.71
C LEU A 154 18.06 3.86 -0.96
N LYS A 155 17.07 4.75 -1.09
CA LYS A 155 15.71 4.50 -0.62
C LYS A 155 14.93 3.81 -1.73
N TYR A 156 14.57 2.55 -1.52
CA TYR A 156 13.80 1.79 -2.49
C TYR A 156 12.88 0.77 -1.82
N GLU A 157 11.90 0.33 -2.59
CA GLU A 157 11.02 -0.78 -2.29
C GLU A 157 11.16 -1.84 -3.38
N LEU A 158 11.02 -3.11 -3.01
CA LEU A 158 11.15 -4.24 -3.91
C LEU A 158 9.87 -5.07 -3.93
N THR A 159 9.43 -5.42 -5.13
CA THR A 159 8.30 -6.33 -5.36
C THR A 159 8.72 -7.46 -6.29
N THR A 160 8.52 -8.71 -5.87
CA THR A 160 8.74 -9.92 -6.66
C THR A 160 8.04 -11.12 -6.00
N ASN A 161 8.05 -12.27 -6.65
CA ASN A 161 7.71 -13.54 -6.00
C ASN A 161 8.87 -14.50 -6.07
N ILE A 162 8.94 -15.42 -5.12
CA ILE A 162 9.93 -16.49 -5.10
C ILE A 162 9.16 -17.82 -4.99
N PRO A 163 9.03 -18.59 -6.08
CA PRO A 163 8.57 -19.97 -6.00
C PRO A 163 9.46 -20.78 -5.05
N ILE A 164 8.84 -21.56 -4.19
CA ILE A 164 9.52 -22.41 -3.20
C ILE A 164 8.98 -23.83 -3.29
N SER A 165 9.88 -24.81 -3.12
CA SER A 165 9.53 -26.22 -3.13
C SER A 165 9.16 -26.77 -1.75
N ASP A 166 9.59 -26.10 -0.69
CA ASP A 166 9.32 -26.51 0.70
C ASP A 166 8.83 -25.31 1.52
N VAL A 167 7.90 -25.57 2.43
CA VAL A 167 7.13 -24.56 3.16
C VAL A 167 7.26 -24.79 4.65
N ASP A 168 8.11 -24.01 5.30
CA ASP A 168 8.16 -23.94 6.76
C ASP A 168 7.21 -22.85 7.28
N ALA A 169 5.93 -23.21 7.44
CA ALA A 169 4.91 -22.29 7.94
C ALA A 169 5.25 -21.73 9.33
N SER A 170 6.04 -22.44 10.14
CA SER A 170 6.44 -21.97 11.48
C SER A 170 7.41 -20.79 11.42
N ARG A 171 8.40 -20.85 10.51
CA ARG A 171 9.30 -19.72 10.24
C ARG A 171 8.57 -18.50 9.72
N PHE A 172 7.53 -18.67 8.91
CA PHE A 172 6.73 -17.53 8.43
C PHE A 172 5.88 -16.89 9.53
N GLN A 173 5.44 -17.64 10.54
CA GLN A 173 4.79 -17.06 11.72
C GLN A 173 5.80 -16.26 12.56
N GLU A 174 7.01 -16.77 12.74
CA GLU A 174 8.10 -16.04 13.39
C GLU A 174 8.47 -14.77 12.63
N LEU A 175 8.60 -14.87 11.30
CA LEU A 175 8.90 -13.73 10.44
C LEU A 175 7.83 -12.64 10.56
N THR A 176 6.56 -13.03 10.51
CA THR A 176 5.42 -12.10 10.67
C THR A 176 5.56 -11.31 11.97
N LYS A 177 5.88 -11.98 13.08
CA LYS A 177 6.07 -11.34 14.38
C LYS A 177 7.26 -10.37 14.38
N GLU A 178 8.40 -10.78 13.83
CA GLU A 178 9.60 -9.92 13.76
C GLU A 178 9.36 -8.69 12.89
N LEU A 179 8.66 -8.84 11.75
CA LEU A 179 8.30 -7.74 10.87
C LEU A 179 7.36 -6.73 11.55
N TYR A 180 6.33 -7.17 12.28
CA TYR A 180 5.50 -6.23 13.07
C TYR A 180 6.32 -5.51 14.14
N SER A 181 7.24 -6.22 14.82
CA SER A 181 8.03 -5.65 15.91
C SER A 181 9.03 -4.60 15.42
N ARG A 182 9.67 -4.84 14.28
CA ARG A 182 10.77 -4.01 13.77
C ARG A 182 10.32 -3.00 12.73
N GLU A 183 9.41 -3.39 11.84
CA GLU A 183 8.99 -2.60 10.69
C GLU A 183 7.57 -2.02 10.78
N ARG A 184 6.71 -2.59 11.64
CA ARG A 184 5.28 -2.29 11.82
C ARG A 184 4.32 -2.82 10.74
N TYR A 185 4.82 -3.57 9.76
CA TYR A 185 4.01 -4.15 8.68
C TYR A 185 4.70 -5.39 8.11
N VAL A 186 4.00 -6.16 7.28
CA VAL A 186 4.45 -7.47 6.79
C VAL A 186 4.50 -7.49 5.25
N PRO A 187 5.57 -6.98 4.62
CA PRO A 187 5.71 -6.97 3.16
C PRO A 187 6.11 -8.32 2.56
N ILE A 188 6.47 -9.31 3.39
CA ILE A 188 6.98 -10.60 2.96
C ILE A 188 6.12 -11.69 3.58
N THR A 189 5.35 -12.38 2.76
CA THR A 189 4.37 -13.37 3.20
C THR A 189 4.52 -14.68 2.44
N LEU A 190 3.96 -15.74 3.02
CA LEU A 190 3.87 -17.04 2.38
C LEU A 190 2.49 -17.19 1.72
N ASN A 191 2.48 -17.38 0.40
CA ASN A 191 1.30 -17.83 -0.32
C ASN A 191 1.35 -19.36 -0.47
N SER A 192 0.87 -20.07 0.56
CA SER A 192 0.88 -21.54 0.57
C SER A 192 0.10 -22.16 -0.59
N PRO A 193 -1.10 -21.66 -1.00
CA PRO A 193 -1.82 -22.21 -2.15
C PRO A 193 -1.01 -22.21 -3.45
N ASN A 194 -0.16 -21.20 -3.65
CA ASN A 194 0.67 -21.06 -4.85
C ASN A 194 2.14 -21.45 -4.63
N SER A 195 2.49 -21.99 -3.45
CA SER A 195 3.86 -22.39 -3.08
C SER A 195 4.91 -21.33 -3.41
N ARG A 196 4.66 -20.10 -2.98
CA ARG A 196 5.57 -18.97 -3.21
C ARG A 196 5.67 -18.05 -2.02
N ILE A 197 6.81 -17.38 -1.91
CA ILE A 197 6.99 -16.20 -1.08
C ILE A 197 6.56 -15.00 -1.92
N GLU A 198 5.66 -14.19 -1.38
CA GLU A 198 5.26 -12.92 -1.99
C GLU A 198 6.03 -11.80 -1.29
N VAL A 199 6.80 -11.05 -2.08
CA VAL A 199 7.54 -9.87 -1.62
C VAL A 199 6.85 -8.67 -2.24
N PHE A 200 6.21 -7.85 -1.42
CA PHE A 200 5.41 -6.72 -1.87
C PHE A 200 5.80 -5.44 -1.15
N GLN A 201 6.42 -4.51 -1.89
CA GLN A 201 6.91 -3.23 -1.38
C GLN A 201 7.83 -3.41 -0.15
N ALA A 202 8.71 -4.41 -0.21
CA ALA A 202 9.66 -4.68 0.87
C ALA A 202 10.80 -3.67 0.86
N THR A 203 11.11 -3.10 2.02
CA THR A 203 12.29 -2.26 2.22
C THR A 203 13.54 -3.12 2.42
N PRO A 204 14.76 -2.55 2.28
CA PRO A 204 16.00 -3.24 2.61
C PRO A 204 16.00 -3.80 4.03
N GLU A 205 15.44 -3.06 4.98
CA GLU A 205 15.33 -3.48 6.38
C GLU A 205 14.41 -4.69 6.53
N ALA A 206 13.25 -4.72 5.86
CA ALA A 206 12.39 -5.89 5.86
C ALA A 206 13.09 -7.12 5.26
N LEU A 207 13.86 -6.95 4.18
CA LEU A 207 14.65 -8.03 3.58
C LEU A 207 15.72 -8.58 4.55
N LYS A 208 16.38 -7.71 5.33
CA LYS A 208 17.35 -8.14 6.37
C LYS A 208 16.67 -8.95 7.47
N VAL A 209 15.52 -8.49 7.96
CA VAL A 209 14.72 -9.22 8.97
C VAL A 209 14.30 -10.59 8.43
N SER A 210 13.87 -10.65 7.17
CA SER A 210 13.54 -11.92 6.52
C SER A 210 14.73 -12.85 6.33
N ASP A 211 15.92 -12.31 6.04
CA ASP A 211 17.14 -13.11 5.93
C ASP A 211 17.50 -13.78 7.26
N GLU A 212 17.42 -13.04 8.36
CA GLU A 212 17.71 -13.52 9.72
C GLU A 212 16.79 -14.69 10.13
N VAL A 213 15.52 -14.64 9.75
CA VAL A 213 14.50 -15.64 10.16
C VAL A 213 14.40 -16.81 9.18
N LEU A 214 14.34 -16.53 7.87
CA LEU A 214 14.12 -17.58 6.87
C LEU A 214 15.41 -18.37 6.59
N GLY A 215 16.57 -17.70 6.67
CA GLY A 215 17.87 -18.29 6.35
C GLY A 215 17.97 -18.68 4.88
N ASP A 216 18.45 -19.90 4.63
CA ASP A 216 18.66 -20.40 3.28
C ASP A 216 17.33 -20.72 2.59
N LEU A 217 17.17 -20.21 1.37
CA LEU A 217 15.96 -20.32 0.54
C LEU A 217 16.21 -21.08 -0.76
N ASN A 218 17.36 -20.86 -1.42
CA ASN A 218 17.71 -21.48 -2.71
C ASN A 218 16.60 -21.38 -3.77
N GLY A 219 16.14 -20.15 -4.04
CA GLY A 219 15.05 -19.86 -4.97
C GLY A 219 15.51 -19.18 -6.28
N GLN A 220 14.58 -19.04 -7.21
CA GLN A 220 14.70 -18.14 -8.35
C GLN A 220 13.51 -17.18 -8.30
N THR A 221 13.76 -15.88 -8.39
CA THR A 221 12.67 -14.89 -8.35
C THR A 221 11.89 -14.87 -9.66
N ASP A 222 10.70 -14.29 -9.64
CA ASP A 222 10.09 -13.70 -10.84
C ASP A 222 10.87 -12.44 -11.27
N PHE A 223 10.37 -11.72 -12.28
CA PHE A 223 10.85 -10.36 -12.54
C PHE A 223 10.76 -9.52 -11.26
N ILE A 224 11.79 -8.72 -11.02
CA ILE A 224 11.89 -7.91 -9.81
C ILE A 224 11.60 -6.47 -10.21
N THR A 225 10.60 -5.86 -9.57
CA THR A 225 10.35 -4.43 -9.68
C THR A 225 11.00 -3.73 -8.49
N ILE A 226 11.94 -2.84 -8.78
CA ILE A 226 12.59 -1.99 -7.80
C ILE A 226 12.03 -0.58 -7.97
N ARG A 227 11.27 -0.10 -7.00
CA ARG A 227 10.85 1.30 -6.95
C ARG A 227 11.88 2.11 -6.21
N VAL A 228 12.58 2.98 -6.92
CA VAL A 228 13.59 3.87 -6.34
C VAL A 228 13.03 5.27 -6.17
N TYR A 229 13.13 5.82 -4.96
CA TYR A 229 12.69 7.19 -4.67
C TYR A 229 13.83 8.18 -4.92
N ASN A 230 13.51 9.29 -5.58
CA ASN A 230 14.45 10.34 -5.96
C ASN A 230 15.66 9.81 -6.75
N ALA A 231 15.43 8.84 -7.65
CA ALA A 231 16.47 8.31 -8.52
C ALA A 231 17.03 9.40 -9.44
N ASN A 232 18.36 9.50 -9.53
CA ASN A 232 19.05 10.26 -10.56
C ASN A 232 19.66 9.30 -11.60
N GLU A 233 20.19 9.85 -12.69
CA GLU A 233 20.80 9.05 -13.76
C GLU A 233 21.94 8.16 -13.25
N ASP A 234 22.80 8.66 -12.36
CA ASP A 234 23.90 7.89 -11.77
C ASP A 234 23.42 6.62 -11.05
N VAL A 235 22.32 6.70 -10.32
CA VAL A 235 21.72 5.55 -9.63
C VAL A 235 21.18 4.55 -10.64
N ILE A 236 20.51 5.01 -11.69
CA ILE A 236 19.96 4.13 -12.73
C ILE A 236 21.09 3.40 -13.46
N GLU A 237 22.17 4.10 -13.82
CA GLU A 237 23.33 3.50 -14.49
C GLU A 237 24.08 2.51 -13.58
N LYS A 238 24.19 2.79 -12.28
CA LYS A 238 24.73 1.81 -11.31
C LYS A 238 23.91 0.52 -11.26
N ILE A 239 22.59 0.63 -11.33
CA ILE A 239 21.70 -0.56 -11.35
C ILE A 239 21.88 -1.32 -12.67
N LYS A 240 21.87 -0.63 -13.81
CA LYS A 240 22.11 -1.24 -15.14
C LYS A 240 23.48 -1.92 -15.24
N GLY A 241 24.51 -1.38 -14.59
CA GLY A 241 25.85 -1.97 -14.58
C GLY A 241 25.96 -3.25 -13.76
N LYS A 242 25.04 -3.49 -12.82
CA LYS A 242 25.05 -4.67 -11.92
C LYS A 242 23.98 -5.71 -12.26
N TYR A 243 22.86 -5.28 -12.86
CA TYR A 243 21.69 -6.11 -13.08
C TYR A 243 21.20 -6.01 -14.53
N SER A 244 20.61 -7.10 -15.03
CA SER A 244 19.98 -7.12 -16.34
C SER A 244 18.64 -6.36 -16.28
N VAL A 245 18.68 -5.08 -16.68
CA VAL A 245 17.51 -4.19 -16.65
C VAL A 245 16.70 -4.34 -17.93
N ILE A 246 15.41 -4.61 -17.77
CA ILE A 246 14.44 -4.81 -18.85
C ILE A 246 13.73 -3.51 -19.18
N LYS A 247 13.34 -2.77 -18.14
CA LYS A 247 12.51 -1.58 -18.29
C LYS A 247 12.78 -0.59 -17.17
N VAL A 248 12.75 0.69 -17.52
CA VAL A 248 12.77 1.83 -16.58
C VAL A 248 11.53 2.65 -16.83
N VAL A 249 10.79 2.98 -15.78
CA VAL A 249 9.55 3.76 -15.84
C VAL A 249 9.63 4.91 -14.84
N ASN A 250 9.67 6.15 -15.33
CA ASN A 250 9.62 7.34 -14.48
C ASN A 250 8.16 7.68 -14.17
N LEU A 251 7.78 7.65 -12.89
CA LEU A 251 6.40 7.81 -12.45
C LEU A 251 5.96 9.28 -12.32
N ASN A 252 6.90 10.23 -12.39
CA ASN A 252 6.56 11.66 -12.39
C ASN A 252 5.86 12.10 -13.68
N ASN A 253 6.05 11.34 -14.76
CA ASN A 253 5.62 11.71 -16.10
C ASN A 253 4.37 10.92 -16.57
N LEU A 254 3.66 10.30 -15.63
CA LEU A 254 2.43 9.51 -15.85
C LEU A 254 1.20 10.25 -15.31
#